data_AF-A0A969E5I1-F1
#
_entry.id   AF-A0A969E5I1-F1
#
_cell.length_a   1.000
_cell.length_b   1.000
_cell.length_c   1.000
_cell.angle_alpha   90.00
_cell.angle_beta   90.00
_cell.angle_gamma   90.00
#
_symmetry.space_group_name_H-M   'P 1'
#
loop_
_entity.id
_entity.type
_entity.pdbx_description
1 polymer ?
#
loop_
_entity_poly.entity_id
_entity_poly.type
_entity_poly.pdbx_seq_one_letter_code
_entity_poly.pdbx_strand_id
1 'polypeptide(L)'
;MSDKKDFFSKSFNKTKATAPPPVVQEVIVNDTVKDIHGVKLARLTLDIPQDMHRRIKIRAAEKGMSMKEYAESLFEKDLMGE
;
A
#
# COMPACT_ATOMS: atom_id res chain seq x y z
N MET A 1 22.63 -57.60 18.54
CA MET A 1 22.93 -56.37 19.29
C MET A 1 22.00 -55.28 18.78
N SER A 2 21.18 -54.72 19.66
CA SER A 2 20.86 -53.28 19.73
C SER A 2 19.82 -53.07 20.81
N ASP A 3 20.31 -52.49 21.90
CA ASP A 3 19.61 -52.05 23.08
C ASP A 3 18.70 -50.85 22.81
N LYS A 4 17.62 -50.81 23.61
CA LYS A 4 17.05 -49.66 24.33
C LYS A 4 17.30 -48.25 23.75
N LYS A 5 16.22 -47.48 23.59
CA LYS A 5 15.75 -46.55 24.65
C LYS A 5 14.58 -45.71 24.15
N ASP A 6 13.65 -45.58 25.07
CA ASP A 6 12.57 -44.61 25.20
C ASP A 6 12.94 -43.22 24.68
N PHE A 7 12.08 -42.62 23.86
CA PHE A 7 12.02 -41.17 23.75
C PHE A 7 10.60 -40.71 23.41
N PHE A 8 9.97 -40.11 24.42
CA PHE A 8 8.88 -39.15 24.29
C PHE A 8 7.47 -39.66 23.92
N SER A 9 6.73 -39.90 25.00
CA SER A 9 5.37 -39.38 25.14
C SER A 9 5.30 -37.90 24.75
N LYS A 10 4.28 -37.51 23.97
CA LYS A 10 3.38 -36.40 24.28
C LYS A 10 2.43 -36.11 23.12
N SER A 11 1.17 -35.99 23.50
CA SER A 11 0.00 -35.52 22.76
C SER A 11 0.30 -34.49 21.68
N PHE A 12 -0.01 -34.83 20.44
CA PHE A 12 -0.37 -33.80 19.45
C PHE A 12 -1.86 -33.57 19.54
N ASN A 13 -2.24 -32.63 20.40
CA ASN A 13 -3.57 -32.01 20.35
C ASN A 13 -3.75 -31.39 18.95
N LYS A 14 -4.69 -31.95 18.21
CA LYS A 14 -5.22 -31.40 16.97
C LYS A 14 -6.12 -30.22 17.31
N THR A 15 -5.55 -29.06 17.58
CA THR A 15 -6.27 -27.78 17.54
C THR A 15 -6.03 -27.16 16.16
N LYS A 16 -7.04 -27.21 15.29
CA LYS A 16 -7.10 -26.33 14.13
C LYS A 16 -7.13 -24.90 14.66
N ALA A 17 -5.99 -24.23 14.64
CA ALA A 17 -5.92 -22.78 14.74
C ALA A 17 -6.48 -22.19 13.44
N THR A 18 -7.80 -22.01 13.38
CA THR A 18 -8.41 -21.11 12.40
C THR A 18 -7.93 -19.70 12.72
N ALA A 19 -7.20 -19.12 11.78
CA ALA A 19 -6.58 -17.80 11.85
C ALA A 19 -7.57 -16.71 12.30
N PRO A 20 -7.08 -15.64 12.96
CA PRO A 20 -7.93 -14.51 13.35
C PRO A 20 -8.59 -13.87 12.11
N PRO A 21 -9.82 -13.33 12.25
CA PRO A 21 -10.52 -12.68 11.15
C PRO A 21 -9.71 -11.50 10.58
N PRO A 22 -9.80 -11.24 9.27
CA PRO A 22 -9.04 -10.17 8.63
C PRO A 22 -9.43 -8.82 9.24
N VAL A 23 -8.42 -8.09 9.72
CA VAL A 23 -8.53 -6.71 10.18
C VAL A 23 -8.97 -5.86 9.00
N VAL A 24 -10.26 -5.52 8.94
CA VAL A 24 -10.74 -4.47 8.05
C VAL A 24 -10.28 -3.15 8.67
N GLN A 25 -9.14 -2.64 8.23
CA GLN A 25 -8.80 -1.25 8.49
C GLN A 25 -9.75 -0.41 7.65
N GLU A 26 -10.81 0.10 8.29
CA GLU A 26 -11.56 1.21 7.74
C GLU A 26 -10.56 2.35 7.51
N VAL A 27 -10.25 2.60 6.24
CA VAL A 27 -9.50 3.78 5.84
C VAL A 27 -10.42 4.96 6.11
N ILE A 28 -10.34 5.50 7.33
CA ILE A 28 -10.96 6.77 7.68
C ILE A 28 -10.26 7.83 6.83
N VAL A 29 -10.86 8.18 5.70
CA VAL A 29 -10.46 9.34 4.90
C VAL A 29 -10.89 10.55 5.71
N ASN A 30 -10.04 10.99 6.65
CA ASN A 30 -10.23 12.23 7.36
C ASN A 30 -10.15 13.38 6.35
N ASP A 31 -11.30 13.95 6.01
CA ASP A 31 -11.44 15.20 5.25
C ASP A 31 -10.89 16.37 6.06
N THR A 32 -9.56 16.48 6.14
CA THR A 32 -8.90 17.66 6.71
C THR A 32 -7.63 17.96 5.93
N VAL A 33 -7.81 18.33 4.66
CA VAL A 33 -6.78 19.08 3.95
C VAL A 33 -6.88 20.52 4.43
N LYS A 34 -6.24 20.82 5.57
CA LYS A 34 -6.10 22.17 6.08
C LYS A 34 -5.28 22.99 5.10
N ASP A 35 -5.77 24.18 4.79
CA ASP A 35 -5.17 25.17 3.90
C ASP A 35 -3.66 25.29 4.11
N ILE A 36 -2.89 24.86 3.10
CA ILE A 36 -1.46 25.13 3.04
C ILE A 36 -1.33 26.46 2.29
N HIS A 37 -1.09 27.54 3.03
CA HIS A 37 -0.64 28.85 2.50
C HIS A 37 -1.58 29.54 1.49
N GLY A 38 -2.86 29.75 1.84
CA GLY A 38 -3.75 30.60 1.04
C GLY A 38 -4.09 30.07 -0.36
N VAL A 39 -3.62 28.87 -0.72
CA VAL A 39 -3.94 28.20 -1.97
C VAL A 39 -5.12 27.26 -1.73
N LYS A 40 -6.23 27.54 -2.41
CA LYS A 40 -7.42 26.69 -2.39
C LYS A 40 -7.11 25.38 -3.12
N LEU A 41 -6.93 24.30 -2.36
CA LEU A 41 -6.67 22.98 -2.91
C LEU A 41 -7.97 22.37 -3.48
N ALA A 42 -7.87 21.76 -4.66
CA ALA A 42 -8.94 20.99 -5.28
C ALA A 42 -8.54 19.51 -5.32
N ARG A 43 -9.47 18.62 -4.97
CA ARG A 43 -9.27 17.17 -5.06
C ARG A 43 -9.49 16.71 -6.50
N LEU A 44 -8.51 16.01 -7.06
CA LEU A 44 -8.60 15.38 -8.38
C LEU A 44 -8.73 13.86 -8.20
N THR A 45 -9.81 13.29 -8.74
CA THR A 45 -10.02 11.83 -8.83
C THR A 45 -10.08 11.46 -10.30
N LEU A 46 -9.30 10.47 -10.72
CA LEU A 46 -9.18 10.06 -12.12
C LEU A 46 -9.40 8.57 -12.26
N ASP A 47 -10.24 8.19 -13.23
CA ASP A 47 -10.34 6.82 -13.70
C ASP A 47 -9.39 6.63 -14.88
N ILE A 48 -8.41 5.74 -14.71
CA ILE A 48 -7.38 5.50 -15.71
C ILE A 48 -7.19 4.00 -15.94
N PRO A 49 -6.78 3.58 -17.16
CA PRO A 49 -6.42 2.20 -17.41
C PRO A 49 -5.38 1.68 -16.43
N GLN A 50 -5.56 0.44 -15.96
CA GLN A 50 -4.69 -0.19 -14.97
C GLN A 50 -3.22 -0.21 -15.40
N ASP A 51 -2.96 -0.43 -16.69
CA ASP A 51 -1.61 -0.41 -17.24
C ASP A 51 -0.95 0.96 -17.12
N MET A 52 -1.71 2.04 -17.30
CA MET A 52 -1.21 3.40 -17.13
C MET A 52 -0.91 3.68 -15.66
N HIS A 53 -1.81 3.32 -14.75
CA HIS A 53 -1.58 3.42 -13.31
C HIS A 53 -0.30 2.68 -12.88
N ARG A 54 -0.09 1.47 -13.40
CA ARG A 54 1.13 0.67 -13.14
C ARG A 54 2.38 1.38 -13.64
N ARG A 55 2.36 1.92 -14.86
CA ARG A 55 3.50 2.65 -15.43
C ARG A 55 3.84 3.89 -14.61
N ILE A 56 2.83 4.66 -14.22
CA ILE A 56 2.99 5.84 -13.35
C ILE A 56 3.67 5.44 -12.03
N LYS A 57 3.20 4.36 -11.38
CA LYS A 57 3.79 3.87 -10.13
C LYS A 57 5.27 3.49 -10.28
N ILE A 58 5.61 2.79 -11.36
CA ILE A 58 7.01 2.39 -11.64
C ILE A 58 7.88 3.63 -11.85
N ARG A 59 7.44 4.57 -12.68
CA ARG A 59 8.18 5.80 -12.98
C ARG A 59 8.38 6.68 -11.75
N ALA A 60 7.37 6.77 -10.87
CA ALA A 60 7.49 7.49 -9.61
C ALA A 60 8.58 6.85 -8.72
N ALA A 61 8.59 5.52 -8.62
CA ALA A 61 9.59 4.78 -7.86
C ALA A 61 11.02 4.93 -8.43
N GLU A 62 11.18 4.87 -9.76
CA GLU A 62 12.47 5.11 -10.44
C GLU A 62 13.05 6.48 -10.11
N LYS A 63 12.20 7.49 -9.94
CA LYS A 63 12.60 8.87 -9.61
C LYS A 63 12.71 9.15 -8.12
N GLY A 64 12.39 8.17 -7.25
CA GLY A 64 12.37 8.36 -5.80
C GLY A 64 11.30 9.35 -5.32
N MET A 65 10.21 9.50 -6.07
CA MET A 65 9.11 10.44 -5.78
C MET A 65 7.84 9.69 -5.40
N SER A 66 6.95 10.34 -4.66
CA SER A 66 5.58 9.83 -4.48
C SER A 66 4.79 9.88 -5.80
N MET A 67 3.74 9.07 -5.92
CA MET A 67 2.86 9.12 -7.09
C MET A 67 2.20 10.47 -7.28
N LYS A 68 1.91 11.18 -6.18
CA LYS A 68 1.34 12.53 -6.20
C LYS A 68 2.31 13.53 -6.83
N GLU A 69 3.53 13.62 -6.28
CA GLU A 69 4.57 14.54 -6.78
C GLU A 69 4.92 14.24 -8.24
N TYR A 70 4.96 12.95 -8.60
CA TYR A 70 5.20 12.56 -9.99
C TYR A 70 4.07 13.05 -10.91
N ALA A 71 2.80 12.89 -10.52
CA ALA A 71 1.67 13.41 -11.29
C ALA A 71 1.68 14.94 -11.38
N GLU A 72 1.95 15.63 -10.28
CA GLU A 72 2.11 17.10 -10.24
C GLU A 72 3.21 17.56 -11.21
N SER A 73 4.36 16.88 -11.22
CA SER A 73 5.45 17.21 -12.15
C SER A 73 5.07 17.02 -13.62
N LEU A 74 4.18 16.07 -13.94
CA LEU A 74 3.69 15.88 -15.30
C LEU A 74 2.73 17.01 -15.70
N PHE A 75 1.84 17.41 -14.79
CA PHE A 75 0.93 18.53 -15.03
C PHE A 75 1.68 19.85 -15.15
N GLU A 76 2.69 20.09 -14.31
CA GLU A 76 3.52 21.30 -14.39
C GLU A 76 4.26 21.38 -15.72
N LYS A 77 4.88 20.28 -16.18
CA LYS A 77 5.55 20.23 -17.49
C LYS A 77 4.61 20.57 -18.64
N ASP A 78 3.41 19.98 -18.64
CA ASP A 78 2.43 20.15 -19.70
C ASP A 78 1.79 21.56 -19.69
N LEU A 79 1.48 22.08 -18.50
CA LEU A 79 0.78 23.36 -18.34
C LEU A 79 1.72 24.57 -18.34
N MET A 80 2.98 24.42 -17.92
CA MET A 80 3.95 25.51 -17.85
C MET A 80 4.94 25.53 -19.04
N GLY A 81 4.96 24.48 -19.87
CA GLY A 81 5.64 24.49 -21.17
C GLY A 81 7.17 24.57 -21.12
N GLU A 82 7.81 23.91 -20.15
CA GLU A 82 9.28 23.72 -20.11
C GLU A 82 9.75 22.47 -20.87
#